data_AF-A0A8H6C9X1-F1
#
_entry.id   AF-A0A8H6C9X1-F1
#
_cell.length_a   1.000
_cell.length_b   1.000
_cell.length_c   1.000
_cell.angle_alpha   90.00
_cell.angle_beta   90.00
_cell.angle_gamma   90.00
#
_symmetry.space_group_name_H-M   'P 1'
#
loop_
_entity.id
_entity.type
_entity.pdbx_description
1 polymer ?
#
loop_
_entity_poly.entity_id
_entity_poly.type
_entity_poly.pdbx_seq_one_letter_code
_entity_poly.pdbx_strand_id
1 'polypeptide(L)'
;MLKTVIPRVIIRLSSKQLASVPARKAFSQSAIHSAKDPKMPSGPPKHEMAYFPEMTSALPSKSGEFRRVLWTGLYSQVVLMTVPVDGEIGDEVHTVDQALTFTSGIGKATIAGKDQDVKAGDLMVVPAGTQHQFVNTGPTPLILYTIYSPAEHNPQSLHQTKEEGDEEEENGKDEAPEWSRKPKAENEKNGLVNTSGKY
;
A
#
# COMPACT_ATOMS: atom_id res chain seq x y z
N MET A 1 -9.43 -72.51 -7.52
CA MET A 1 -10.23 -71.33 -7.13
C MET A 1 -10.47 -71.39 -5.62
N LEU A 2 -9.67 -70.69 -4.82
CA LEU A 2 -9.90 -70.56 -3.38
C LEU A 2 -10.81 -69.36 -3.13
N LYS A 3 -11.94 -69.56 -2.45
CA LYS A 3 -12.69 -68.48 -1.78
C LYS A 3 -12.72 -68.79 -0.29
N THR A 4 -11.83 -68.16 0.45
CA THR A 4 -11.80 -68.20 1.92
C THR A 4 -12.76 -67.14 2.44
N VAL A 5 -13.68 -67.56 3.32
CA VAL A 5 -14.58 -66.69 4.09
C VAL A 5 -13.81 -66.14 5.29
N ILE A 6 -13.87 -64.82 5.52
CA ILE A 6 -13.35 -64.18 6.74
C ILE A 6 -14.52 -63.47 7.44
N PRO A 7 -14.69 -63.62 8.77
CA PRO A 7 -15.88 -63.17 9.49
C PRO A 7 -15.84 -61.67 9.82
N ARG A 8 -17.04 -61.08 9.95
CA ARG A 8 -17.27 -59.71 10.46
C ARG A 8 -16.84 -59.61 11.93
N VAL A 9 -15.89 -58.72 12.21
CA VAL A 9 -15.64 -58.22 13.58
C VAL A 9 -16.42 -56.91 13.74
N ILE A 10 -17.42 -56.92 14.60
CA ILE A 10 -18.13 -55.71 15.06
C ILE A 10 -17.31 -55.13 16.21
N ILE A 11 -16.57 -54.05 15.94
CA ILE A 11 -15.90 -53.27 16.98
C ILE A 11 -16.93 -52.27 17.53
N ARG A 12 -17.41 -52.52 18.76
CA ARG A 12 -18.12 -51.50 19.56
C ARG A 12 -17.11 -50.47 20.02
N LEU A 13 -17.12 -49.30 19.40
CA LEU A 13 -16.40 -48.13 19.91
C LEU A 13 -17.16 -47.56 21.11
N SER A 14 -16.51 -47.57 22.26
CA SER A 14 -16.92 -46.91 23.49
C SER A 14 -17.00 -45.40 23.27
N SER A 15 -18.15 -44.81 23.64
CA SER A 15 -18.40 -43.37 23.60
C SER A 15 -17.56 -42.64 24.64
N LYS A 16 -16.33 -42.27 24.28
CA LYS A 16 -15.56 -41.24 24.99
C LYS A 16 -15.98 -39.86 24.47
N GLN A 17 -16.82 -39.23 25.27
CA GLN A 17 -17.00 -37.78 25.48
C GLN A 17 -16.15 -36.88 24.58
N LEU A 18 -16.75 -36.42 23.48
CA LEU A 18 -16.26 -35.27 22.72
C LEU A 18 -16.42 -34.03 23.61
N ALA A 19 -15.31 -33.54 24.14
CA ALA A 19 -15.26 -32.17 24.64
C ALA A 19 -15.57 -31.22 23.46
N SER A 20 -16.63 -30.44 23.60
CA SER A 20 -17.01 -29.41 22.66
C SER A 20 -15.90 -28.38 22.56
N VAL A 21 -15.15 -28.40 21.46
CA VAL A 21 -14.33 -27.27 21.04
C VAL A 21 -15.29 -26.11 20.80
N PRO A 22 -15.12 -24.93 21.43
CA PRO A 22 -15.97 -23.79 21.13
C PRO A 22 -15.78 -23.46 19.66
N ALA A 23 -16.90 -23.39 18.92
CA ALA A 23 -16.90 -22.96 17.54
C ALA A 23 -16.08 -21.67 17.43
N ARG A 24 -15.02 -21.69 16.62
CA ARG A 24 -14.34 -20.45 16.20
C ARG A 24 -15.44 -19.58 15.64
N LYS A 25 -15.67 -18.41 16.26
CA LYS A 25 -16.51 -17.37 15.66
C LYS A 25 -16.00 -17.19 14.23
N ALA A 26 -16.85 -17.51 13.26
CA ALA A 26 -16.63 -17.09 11.90
C ALA A 26 -16.39 -15.59 11.96
N PHE A 27 -15.20 -15.14 11.53
CA PHE A 27 -14.99 -13.73 11.27
C PHE A 27 -15.99 -13.35 10.20
N SER A 28 -16.93 -12.48 10.59
CA SER A 28 -17.90 -11.88 9.70
C SER A 28 -17.15 -11.24 8.53
N GLN A 29 -17.40 -11.71 7.31
CA GLN A 29 -17.08 -10.93 6.13
C GLN A 29 -17.91 -9.64 6.14
N SER A 30 -17.29 -8.61 5.56
CA SER A 30 -17.88 -7.41 4.97
C SER A 30 -18.65 -6.45 5.90
N ALA A 31 -17.90 -5.63 6.63
CA ALA A 31 -18.13 -4.19 6.50
C ALA A 31 -17.01 -3.69 5.58
N ILE A 32 -17.32 -3.49 4.30
CA ILE A 32 -16.46 -2.76 3.37
C ILE A 32 -16.39 -1.33 3.92
N HIS A 33 -15.44 -1.08 4.82
CA HIS A 33 -15.07 0.29 5.13
C HIS A 33 -14.39 0.79 3.87
N SER A 34 -14.91 1.86 3.28
CA SER A 34 -14.22 2.53 2.17
C SER A 34 -12.80 2.85 2.63
N ALA A 35 -11.80 2.48 1.84
CA ALA A 35 -10.38 2.68 2.12
C ALA A 35 -9.97 4.16 1.90
N LYS A 36 -10.77 5.07 2.47
CA LYS A 36 -10.63 6.52 2.32
C LYS A 36 -10.46 7.17 3.69
N ASP A 37 -9.41 7.97 3.85
CA ASP A 37 -9.24 8.86 4.99
C ASP A 37 -10.14 10.10 4.80
N PRO A 38 -11.26 10.22 5.53
CA PRO A 38 -12.19 11.33 5.36
C PRO A 38 -11.59 12.68 5.79
N LYS A 39 -10.43 12.69 6.46
CA LYS A 39 -9.73 13.92 6.84
C LYS A 39 -8.92 14.50 5.68
N MET A 40 -8.63 13.69 4.66
CA MET A 40 -7.85 14.14 3.51
C MET A 40 -8.73 14.89 2.51
N PRO A 41 -8.30 16.07 2.01
CA PRO A 41 -9.05 16.84 1.03
C PRO A 41 -9.04 16.12 -0.33
N SER A 42 -10.18 16.17 -1.04
CA SER A 42 -10.32 15.62 -2.41
C SER A 42 -10.07 16.64 -3.53
N GLY A 43 -10.08 17.93 -3.19
CA GLY A 43 -9.84 19.03 -4.13
C GLY A 43 -8.36 19.41 -4.26
N PRO A 44 -8.02 20.35 -5.17
CA PRO A 44 -6.67 20.87 -5.33
C PRO A 44 -6.08 21.40 -4.00
N PRO A 45 -4.75 21.33 -3.82
CA PRO A 45 -4.10 21.79 -2.61
C PRO A 45 -4.33 23.29 -2.41
N LYS A 46 -4.52 23.67 -1.15
CA LYS A 46 -4.42 25.09 -0.76
C LYS A 46 -2.97 25.52 -0.78
N HIS A 47 -2.73 26.83 -0.90
CA HIS A 47 -1.41 27.44 -0.75
C HIS A 47 -0.97 27.50 0.73
N GLU A 48 -1.03 26.37 1.43
CA GLU A 48 -0.73 26.22 2.86
C GLU A 48 0.40 25.18 3.04
N MET A 49 1.16 25.30 4.13
CA MET A 49 2.25 24.37 4.44
C MET A 49 1.69 23.00 4.85
N ALA A 50 2.13 21.94 4.17
CA ALA A 50 2.05 20.58 4.68
C ALA A 50 3.32 20.28 5.47
N TYR A 51 3.20 20.00 6.77
CA TYR A 51 4.33 19.76 7.68
C TYR A 51 4.25 18.36 8.29
N PHE A 52 5.27 17.55 8.03
CA PHE A 52 5.39 16.17 8.51
C PHE A 52 6.63 16.05 9.41
N PRO A 53 6.53 16.43 10.71
CA PRO A 53 7.65 16.33 11.62
C PRO A 53 8.10 14.87 11.73
N GLU A 54 9.42 14.66 11.76
CA GLU A 54 10.01 13.34 12.02
C GLU A 54 9.55 12.26 11.01
N MET A 55 9.27 12.65 9.76
CA MET A 55 8.83 11.74 8.69
C MET A 55 9.77 10.55 8.48
N THR A 56 11.06 10.74 8.73
CA THR A 56 12.09 9.71 8.56
C THR A 56 12.37 8.90 9.84
N SER A 57 11.79 9.27 10.98
CA SER A 57 12.19 8.71 12.28
C SER A 57 11.05 8.39 13.26
N ALA A 58 9.89 9.05 13.20
CA ALA A 58 8.79 8.86 14.14
C ALA A 58 7.46 8.46 13.47
N LEU A 59 7.10 9.07 12.34
CA LEU A 59 5.88 8.74 11.59
C LEU A 59 5.82 7.26 11.12
N PRO A 60 6.93 6.61 10.71
CA PRO A 60 6.94 5.20 10.31
C PRO A 60 6.63 4.21 11.46
N SER A 61 6.79 4.60 12.72
CA SER A 61 6.77 3.62 13.84
C SER A 61 5.37 3.24 14.36
N LYS A 62 4.30 3.89 13.89
CA LYS A 62 2.94 3.74 14.47
C LYS A 62 1.84 3.35 13.48
N SER A 63 2.04 3.54 12.18
CA SER A 63 1.06 3.16 11.15
C SER A 63 1.41 1.79 10.58
N GLY A 64 0.55 0.80 10.85
CA GLY A 64 0.60 -0.52 10.22
C GLY A 64 -0.16 -0.58 8.90
N GLU A 65 -0.58 0.57 8.37
CA GLU A 65 -1.35 0.69 7.13
C GLU A 65 -0.42 0.35 5.94
N PHE A 66 -0.87 -0.51 5.02
CA PHE A 66 -0.09 -0.85 3.85
C PHE A 66 0.23 0.38 2.99
N ARG A 67 -0.78 1.23 2.76
CA ARG A 67 -0.66 2.46 1.98
C ARG A 67 -1.52 3.56 2.56
N ARG A 68 -0.96 4.77 2.65
CA ARG A 68 -1.70 5.97 3.02
C ARG A 68 -1.20 7.19 2.28
N VAL A 69 -2.10 7.87 1.58
CA VAL A 69 -1.81 9.18 1.00
C VAL A 69 -1.74 10.22 2.11
N LEU A 70 -0.59 10.87 2.25
CA LEU A 70 -0.35 11.92 3.25
C LEU A 70 -0.62 13.31 2.70
N TRP A 71 -0.41 13.51 1.40
CA TRP A 71 -0.63 14.79 0.72
C TRP A 71 -0.69 14.60 -0.79
N THR A 72 -1.61 15.30 -1.45
CA THR A 72 -1.66 15.38 -2.92
C THR A 72 -1.59 16.83 -3.37
N GLY A 73 -0.60 17.12 -4.19
CA GLY A 73 -0.37 18.42 -4.80
C GLY A 73 -0.72 18.44 -6.29
N LEU A 74 -0.58 19.61 -6.91
CA LEU A 74 -0.80 19.76 -8.36
C LEU A 74 0.18 18.94 -9.21
N TYR A 75 1.38 18.67 -8.69
CA TYR A 75 2.48 18.08 -9.46
C TYR A 75 3.13 16.87 -8.79
N SER A 76 2.75 16.56 -7.55
CA SER A 76 3.30 15.43 -6.83
C SER A 76 2.38 14.94 -5.71
N GLN A 77 2.58 13.72 -5.27
CA GLN A 77 1.83 13.09 -4.18
C GLN A 77 2.79 12.40 -3.21
N VAL A 78 2.58 12.59 -1.92
CA VAL A 78 3.35 11.94 -0.85
C VAL A 78 2.50 10.81 -0.26
N VAL A 79 3.05 9.61 -0.27
CA VAL A 79 2.38 8.40 0.24
C VAL A 79 3.31 7.68 1.22
N LEU A 80 2.77 7.24 2.34
CA LEU A 80 3.45 6.36 3.30
C LEU A 80 3.08 4.91 2.99
N MET A 81 4.05 4.00 3.05
CA MET A 81 3.80 2.57 2.88
C MET A 81 4.54 1.74 3.93
N THR A 82 3.86 0.71 4.42
CA THR A 82 4.42 -0.30 5.32
C THR A 82 4.26 -1.67 4.68
N VAL A 83 5.38 -2.27 4.29
CA VAL A 83 5.41 -3.62 3.73
C VAL A 83 5.71 -4.61 4.87
N PRO A 84 4.79 -5.55 5.17
CA PRO A 84 5.00 -6.52 6.24
C PRO A 84 6.20 -7.44 5.94
N VAL A 85 6.66 -8.18 6.95
CA VAL A 85 7.69 -9.21 6.76
C VAL A 85 7.18 -10.23 5.74
N ASP A 86 8.06 -10.63 4.82
CA ASP A 86 7.75 -11.50 3.66
C ASP A 86 6.72 -10.90 2.66
N GLY A 87 6.35 -9.63 2.85
CA GLY A 87 5.43 -8.91 1.96
C GLY A 87 6.13 -8.18 0.82
N GLU A 88 5.32 -7.64 -0.09
CA GLU A 88 5.78 -6.91 -1.27
C GLU A 88 4.79 -5.79 -1.64
N ILE A 89 5.22 -4.85 -2.48
CA ILE A 89 4.37 -3.72 -2.91
C ILE A 89 3.50 -4.07 -4.11
N GLY A 90 3.99 -4.88 -5.04
CA GLY A 90 3.42 -5.13 -6.37
C GLY A 90 4.49 -5.11 -7.45
N ASP A 91 4.26 -5.84 -8.55
CA ASP A 91 5.03 -5.72 -9.80
C ASP A 91 4.37 -4.64 -10.65
N GLU A 92 4.91 -3.43 -10.58
CA GLU A 92 4.23 -2.21 -11.03
C GLU A 92 4.88 -1.58 -12.27
N VAL A 93 4.04 -0.94 -13.08
CA VAL A 93 4.44 0.00 -14.14
C VAL A 93 3.44 1.15 -14.15
N HIS A 94 3.89 2.35 -13.80
CA HIS A 94 3.06 3.56 -13.87
C HIS A 94 3.65 4.59 -14.83
N THR A 95 2.82 5.56 -15.21
CA THR A 95 3.18 6.61 -16.20
C THR A 95 3.76 7.87 -15.56
N VAL A 96 4.13 7.80 -14.28
CA VAL A 96 4.65 8.91 -13.47
C VAL A 96 6.07 8.60 -13.00
N ASP A 97 6.84 9.61 -12.62
CA ASP A 97 8.07 9.34 -11.90
C ASP A 97 7.76 9.02 -10.44
N GLN A 98 8.54 8.12 -9.83
CA GLN A 98 8.40 7.77 -8.42
C GLN A 98 9.76 7.81 -7.72
N ALA A 99 9.82 8.48 -6.57
CA ALA A 99 10.99 8.51 -5.70
C ALA A 99 10.63 7.93 -4.33
N LEU A 100 11.32 6.88 -3.89
CA LEU A 100 11.03 6.13 -2.67
C LEU A 100 12.20 6.27 -1.69
N THR A 101 11.92 6.78 -0.49
CA THR A 101 12.89 6.87 0.60
C THR A 101 12.56 5.84 1.67
N PHE A 102 13.51 4.95 1.95
CA PHE A 102 13.36 3.92 2.96
C PHE A 102 13.73 4.46 4.34
N THR A 103 12.87 4.20 5.32
CA THR A 103 12.98 4.74 6.69
C THR A 103 13.16 3.66 7.75
N SER A 104 12.76 2.42 7.44
CA SER A 104 12.92 1.25 8.30
C SER A 104 12.99 -0.03 7.46
N GLY A 105 13.56 -1.09 8.04
CA GLY A 105 13.60 -2.43 7.45
C GLY A 105 14.70 -2.62 6.42
N ILE A 106 14.70 -3.82 5.83
CA ILE A 106 15.60 -4.27 4.78
C ILE A 106 14.74 -4.91 3.70
N GLY A 107 15.01 -4.58 2.45
CA GLY A 107 14.26 -5.09 1.32
C GLY A 107 15.14 -5.31 0.10
N LYS A 108 14.49 -5.76 -0.96
CA LYS A 108 15.09 -5.86 -2.29
C LYS A 108 14.23 -5.10 -3.29
N ALA A 109 14.85 -4.18 -4.00
CA ALA A 109 14.28 -3.51 -5.15
C ALA A 109 14.68 -4.26 -6.43
N THR A 110 13.74 -4.45 -7.34
CA THR A 110 13.99 -4.92 -8.71
C THR A 110 13.49 -3.85 -9.66
N ILE A 111 14.37 -3.13 -10.35
CA ILE A 111 13.99 -2.02 -11.25
C ILE A 111 14.60 -2.29 -12.63
N ALA A 112 13.76 -2.35 -13.67
CA ALA A 112 14.18 -2.71 -15.02
C ALA A 112 15.03 -4.01 -15.07
N GLY A 113 14.63 -5.00 -14.27
CA GLY A 113 15.33 -6.29 -14.14
C GLY A 113 16.68 -6.24 -13.40
N LYS A 114 16.99 -5.14 -12.71
CA LYS A 114 18.19 -5.03 -11.87
C LYS A 114 17.82 -5.07 -10.40
N ASP A 115 18.41 -6.02 -9.69
CA ASP A 115 18.26 -6.19 -8.25
C ASP A 115 19.20 -5.26 -7.47
N GLN A 116 18.69 -4.70 -6.37
CA GLN A 116 19.45 -3.90 -5.42
C GLN A 116 18.86 -4.09 -4.02
N ASP A 117 19.70 -4.46 -3.05
CA ASP A 117 19.31 -4.45 -1.65
C ASP A 117 19.12 -3.01 -1.18
N VAL A 118 18.06 -2.77 -0.40
CA VAL A 118 17.69 -1.46 0.15
C VAL A 118 17.50 -1.55 1.66
N LYS A 119 17.79 -0.46 2.36
CA LYS A 119 17.62 -0.33 3.81
C LYS A 119 17.29 1.11 4.19
N ALA A 120 16.98 1.32 5.47
CA ALA A 120 16.78 2.66 6.02
C ALA A 120 17.91 3.63 5.65
N GLY A 121 17.53 4.78 5.08
CA GLY A 121 18.44 5.82 4.58
C GLY A 121 18.67 5.79 3.06
N ASP A 122 18.28 4.72 2.37
CA ASP A 122 18.42 4.62 0.92
C ASP A 122 17.27 5.36 0.19
N LEU A 123 17.57 5.83 -1.02
CA LEU A 123 16.64 6.45 -1.96
C LEU A 123 16.67 5.70 -3.28
N MET A 124 15.49 5.35 -3.81
CA MET A 124 15.33 4.80 -5.13
C MET A 124 14.51 5.75 -6.00
N VAL A 125 14.87 5.87 -7.27
CA VAL A 125 14.10 6.64 -8.25
C VAL A 125 13.74 5.70 -9.40
N VAL A 126 12.44 5.61 -9.67
CA VAL A 126 11.84 4.83 -10.74
C VAL A 126 11.29 5.80 -11.78
N PRO A 127 11.89 5.87 -12.98
CA PRO A 127 11.35 6.70 -14.06
C PRO A 127 10.01 6.15 -14.59
N ALA A 128 9.16 7.04 -15.09
CA ALA A 128 7.90 6.68 -15.74
C ALA A 128 8.08 5.57 -16.79
N GLY A 129 7.15 4.61 -16.78
CA GLY A 129 7.14 3.46 -17.70
C GLY A 129 8.17 2.37 -17.35
N THR A 130 8.83 2.46 -16.19
CA THR A 130 9.81 1.46 -15.76
C THR A 130 9.17 0.43 -14.85
N GLN A 131 9.31 -0.85 -15.20
CA GLN A 131 8.90 -1.95 -14.32
C GLN A 131 9.71 -1.94 -13.03
N HIS A 132 9.02 -2.07 -11.89
CA HIS A 132 9.63 -2.06 -10.57
C HIS A 132 8.87 -2.91 -9.56
N GLN A 133 9.60 -3.49 -8.60
CA GLN A 133 9.05 -4.22 -7.46
C GLN A 133 9.91 -4.00 -6.23
N PHE A 134 9.27 -3.97 -5.06
CA PHE A 134 9.95 -3.89 -3.77
C PHE A 134 9.42 -4.97 -2.84
N VAL A 135 10.33 -5.82 -2.36
CA VAL A 135 10.02 -6.97 -1.49
C VAL A 135 10.72 -6.77 -0.15
N ASN A 136 10.01 -7.02 0.95
CA ASN A 136 10.63 -7.07 2.26
C ASN A 136 11.38 -8.39 2.43
N THR A 137 12.70 -8.30 2.65
CA THR A 137 13.59 -9.46 2.84
C THR A 137 14.16 -9.54 4.25
N GLY A 138 13.76 -8.60 5.12
CA GLY A 138 14.25 -8.47 6.48
C GLY A 138 13.26 -8.99 7.55
N PRO A 139 13.70 -9.06 8.81
CA PRO A 139 12.88 -9.55 9.93
C PRO A 139 11.95 -8.50 10.52
N THR A 140 11.89 -7.29 9.95
CA THR A 140 11.07 -6.17 10.41
C THR A 140 10.35 -5.52 9.23
N PRO A 141 9.22 -4.82 9.44
CA PRO A 141 8.55 -4.10 8.36
C PRO A 141 9.48 -3.16 7.60
N LEU A 142 9.39 -3.22 6.27
CA LEU A 142 10.03 -2.28 5.37
C LEU A 142 9.10 -1.08 5.23
N ILE A 143 9.55 0.08 5.74
CA ILE A 143 8.73 1.28 5.80
C ILE A 143 9.39 2.36 4.97
N LEU A 144 8.61 2.99 4.12
CA LEU A 144 9.07 4.00 3.18
C LEU A 144 8.01 5.06 2.99
N TYR A 145 8.44 6.23 2.53
CA TYR A 145 7.53 7.14 1.87
C TYR A 145 7.95 7.28 0.42
N THR A 146 6.95 7.47 -0.43
CA THR A 146 7.14 7.66 -1.86
C THR A 146 6.55 9.00 -2.30
N ILE A 147 7.22 9.61 -3.28
CA ILE A 147 6.77 10.78 -4.00
C ILE A 147 6.47 10.35 -5.43
N TYR A 148 5.19 10.36 -5.82
CA TYR A 148 4.78 10.25 -7.22
C TYR A 148 4.77 11.64 -7.85
N SER A 149 5.14 11.76 -9.12
CA SER A 149 5.10 13.01 -9.89
C SER A 149 4.64 12.78 -11.34
N PRO A 150 3.38 13.10 -11.70
CA PRO A 150 2.26 13.60 -10.88
C PRO A 150 1.69 12.55 -9.91
N ALA A 151 0.57 12.87 -9.24
CA ALA A 151 -0.10 11.96 -8.32
C ALA A 151 -0.55 10.66 -8.99
N GLU A 152 -0.52 9.55 -8.25
CA GLU A 152 -0.91 8.23 -8.76
C GLU A 152 -2.22 7.72 -8.14
N HIS A 153 -2.39 7.92 -6.83
CA HIS A 153 -3.53 7.40 -6.08
C HIS A 153 -4.62 8.47 -5.85
N ASN A 154 -5.80 8.04 -5.43
CA ASN A 154 -6.85 8.94 -4.95
C ASN A 154 -6.34 9.75 -3.73
N PRO A 155 -6.65 11.06 -3.61
CA PRO A 155 -6.10 11.88 -2.52
C PRO A 155 -6.46 11.41 -1.11
N GLN A 156 -7.48 10.55 -1.00
CA GLN A 156 -7.97 10.02 0.26
C GLN A 156 -7.52 8.58 0.52
N SER A 157 -6.74 7.94 -0.35
CA SER A 157 -6.44 6.50 -0.23
C SER A 157 -5.77 6.13 1.09
N LEU A 158 -6.34 5.12 1.72
CA LEU A 158 -5.93 4.55 2.99
C LEU A 158 -6.24 3.05 2.98
N HIS A 159 -5.25 2.24 2.64
CA HIS A 159 -5.35 0.79 2.55
C HIS A 159 -4.69 0.14 3.77
N GLN A 160 -5.45 -0.68 4.49
CA GLN A 160 -4.94 -1.45 5.62
C GLN A 160 -4.09 -2.62 5.16
N THR A 161 -4.43 -3.22 4.02
CA THR A 161 -3.71 -4.36 3.44
C THR A 161 -3.42 -4.14 1.96
N LYS A 162 -2.51 -4.95 1.42
CA LYS A 162 -2.21 -4.93 -0.01
C LYS A 162 -3.44 -5.30 -0.83
N GLU A 163 -4.16 -6.33 -0.41
CA GLU A 163 -5.33 -6.84 -1.13
C GLU A 163 -6.44 -5.77 -1.26
N GLU A 164 -6.59 -4.92 -0.25
CA GLU A 164 -7.51 -3.79 -0.30
C GLU A 164 -7.06 -2.73 -1.32
N GLY A 165 -5.74 -2.46 -1.38
CA GLY A 165 -5.15 -1.55 -2.37
C GLY A 165 -5.32 -2.07 -3.79
N ASP A 166 -4.92 -3.32 -4.04
CA ASP A 166 -5.05 -3.98 -5.34
C ASP A 166 -6.52 -3.99 -5.81
N GLU A 167 -7.46 -4.33 -4.93
CA GLU A 167 -8.89 -4.35 -5.27
C GLU A 167 -9.42 -2.94 -5.63
N GLU A 168 -9.01 -1.89 -4.91
CA GLU A 168 -9.44 -0.54 -5.21
C GLU A 168 -8.84 0.01 -6.51
N GLU A 169 -7.59 -0.33 -6.82
CA GLU A 169 -6.96 0.00 -8.11
C GLU A 169 -7.66 -0.73 -9.27
N GLU A 170 -7.84 -2.05 -9.17
CA GLU A 170 -8.51 -2.84 -10.23
C GLU A 170 -9.94 -2.36 -10.52
N ASN A 171 -10.65 -1.89 -9.49
CA ASN A 171 -12.02 -1.38 -9.61
C ASN A 171 -12.08 0.13 -9.92
N GLY A 172 -10.94 0.80 -10.16
CA GLY A 172 -10.87 2.23 -10.49
C GLY A 172 -11.35 3.15 -9.36
N LYS A 173 -11.25 2.71 -8.10
CA LYS A 173 -11.60 3.49 -6.90
C LYS A 173 -10.39 4.28 -6.38
N ASP A 174 -9.19 3.81 -6.66
CA ASP A 174 -7.92 4.43 -6.28
C ASP A 174 -7.24 5.15 -7.46
N GLU A 175 -7.92 6.14 -8.02
CA GLU A 175 -7.43 6.89 -9.18
C GLU A 175 -6.96 8.29 -8.79
N ALA A 176 -5.82 8.71 -9.38
CA ALA A 176 -5.36 10.08 -9.31
C ALA A 176 -6.46 11.06 -9.78
N PRO A 177 -6.61 12.21 -9.11
CA PRO A 177 -7.64 13.16 -9.52
C PRO A 177 -7.21 13.88 -10.80
N GLU A 178 -8.14 14.12 -11.73
CA GLU A 178 -7.91 14.83 -13.00
C GLU A 178 -7.14 16.16 -12.84
N TRP A 179 -7.41 16.91 -11.78
CA TRP A 179 -6.74 18.19 -11.53
C TRP A 179 -5.22 18.05 -11.28
N SER A 180 -4.75 16.89 -10.83
CA SER A 180 -3.32 16.61 -10.61
C SER A 180 -2.56 16.23 -11.88
N ARG A 181 -3.28 15.95 -12.98
CA ARG A 181 -2.70 15.60 -14.28
C ARG A 181 -2.57 16.81 -15.22
N LYS A 182 -3.06 17.98 -14.79
CA LYS A 182 -3.06 19.20 -15.60
C LYS A 182 -1.65 19.77 -15.79
N PRO A 183 -1.28 20.22 -17.01
CA PRO A 183 0.01 20.86 -17.24
C PRO A 183 0.18 22.14 -16.43
N LYS A 184 1.43 22.47 -16.09
CA LYS A 184 1.80 23.71 -15.39
C LYS A 184 1.16 24.96 -15.98
N ALA A 185 1.23 25.13 -17.31
CA ALA A 185 0.70 26.30 -18.00
C ALA A 185 -0.83 26.45 -17.82
N GLU A 186 -1.56 25.33 -17.76
CA GLU A 186 -3.00 25.36 -17.50
C GLU A 186 -3.29 25.73 -16.04
N ASN A 187 -2.55 25.15 -15.09
CA ASN A 187 -2.72 25.46 -13.67
C ASN A 187 -2.40 26.93 -13.35
N GLU A 188 -1.38 27.51 -13.98
CA GLU A 188 -1.05 28.94 -13.87
C GLU A 188 -2.16 29.81 -14.47
N LYS A 189 -2.64 29.49 -15.68
CA LYS A 189 -3.74 30.21 -16.34
C LYS A 189 -5.03 30.18 -15.50
N ASN A 190 -5.31 29.06 -14.84
CA ASN A 190 -6.49 28.87 -14.01
C ASN A 190 -6.33 29.45 -12.58
N GLY A 191 -5.19 30.06 -12.26
CA GLY A 191 -4.95 30.67 -10.95
C GLY A 191 -4.73 29.67 -9.81
N LEU A 192 -4.50 28.39 -10.11
CA LEU A 192 -4.17 27.36 -9.12
C LEU A 192 -2.71 27.44 -8.64
N VAL A 193 -1.89 28.22 -9.34
CA VAL A 193 -0.51 28.52 -8.95
C VAL A 193 -0.40 30.00 -8.62
N ASN A 194 -0.08 30.33 -7.38
CA ASN A 194 0.24 31.70 -7.00
C ASN A 194 1.64 32.07 -7.51
N THR A 195 1.68 32.83 -8.60
CA THR A 195 2.92 33.31 -9.22
C THR A 195 3.47 34.59 -8.61
N SER A 196 2.74 35.23 -7.67
CA SER A 196 3.15 36.49 -7.05
C SER A 196 4.19 36.32 -5.93
N GLY A 197 4.25 35.13 -5.31
CA GLY A 197 5.26 34.77 -4.29
C GLY A 197 5.21 35.58 -3.00
N LYS A 198 4.12 36.30 -2.72
CA LYS A 198 3.94 37.03 -1.45
C LYS A 198 3.29 36.11 -0.41
N TYR A 199 3.87 36.07 0.79
CA TYR A 199 3.32 35.38 1.95
C TYR A 199 2.03 36.04 2.45
#